data_AF-A0A366ZQN3-F1
#
_entry.id   AF-A0A366ZQN3-F1
#
_cell.length_a   1.000
_cell.length_b   1.000
_cell.length_c   1.000
_cell.angle_alpha   90.00
_cell.angle_beta   90.00
_cell.angle_gamma   90.00
#
_symmetry.space_group_name_H-M   'P 1'
#
loop_
_entity.id
_entity.type
_entity.pdbx_description
1 polymer ?
#
loop_
_entity_poly.entity_id
_entity_poly.type
_entity_poly.pdbx_seq_one_letter_code
_entity_poly.pdbx_strand_id
1 'polypeptide(L)'
;MLALVPAAGTSADSAALSAAAAEWTAVRAGGREVELVFVPVTAAAPEVSWPVVAEAYGATLLGTRVDAQPAGHRGGAVLFFTGLSGAGKSTIAARVVELLVEEGRGVTLLDGDEVRNHLSAGLGFSRADRDTNVERIGWVAARIAKHGGIAVCAPIAPYASVRETVRGEVEAQAGPGSFVLVHVATSLADCEQRDRKGLYARARRGEIPSFTGISDPYEVPVDAEVTVETRGRSVDECARQVLAHLR
;
A
#
# COMPACT_ATOMS: atom_id res chain seq x y z
N MET A 1 32.07 0.12 11.47
CA MET A 1 30.89 0.69 10.77
C MET A 1 30.40 1.84 11.61
N LEU A 2 30.22 3.03 11.06
CA LEU A 2 29.70 4.17 11.81
C LEU A 2 28.18 4.20 11.70
N ALA A 3 27.47 4.25 12.83
CA ALA A 3 26.04 4.47 12.89
C ALA A 3 25.77 5.85 13.50
N LEU A 4 25.30 6.78 12.67
CA LEU A 4 24.97 8.15 13.07
C LEU A 4 23.56 8.18 13.65
N VAL A 5 23.41 8.52 14.93
CA VAL A 5 22.13 8.53 15.65
C VAL A 5 21.72 9.97 15.98
N PRO A 6 20.67 10.52 15.34
CA PRO A 6 20.19 11.86 15.65
C PRO A 6 19.64 11.92 17.08
N ALA A 7 20.13 12.88 17.87
CA ALA A 7 19.69 13.07 19.24
C ALA A 7 19.12 14.49 19.40
N ALA A 8 17.79 14.58 19.33
CA ALA A 8 17.08 15.84 19.45
C ALA A 8 17.08 16.34 20.90
N GLY A 9 17.36 17.62 21.11
CA GLY A 9 17.24 18.27 22.42
C GLY A 9 18.39 17.98 23.40
N THR A 10 19.48 17.39 22.93
CA THR A 10 20.68 17.09 23.72
C THR A 10 21.91 17.76 23.12
N SER A 11 22.78 18.32 23.95
CA SER A 11 24.10 18.80 23.53
C SER A 11 25.07 17.63 23.33
N ALA A 12 26.12 17.83 22.53
CA ALA A 12 27.14 16.82 22.22
C ALA A 12 27.90 16.30 23.46
N ASP A 13 27.92 17.07 24.54
CA ASP A 13 28.55 16.81 25.83
C ASP A 13 27.58 16.30 26.91
N SER A 14 26.34 15.98 26.54
CA SER A 14 25.34 15.47 27.48
C SER A 14 25.78 14.14 28.09
N ALA A 15 25.91 14.10 29.42
CA ALA A 15 26.25 12.89 30.16
C ALA A 15 25.27 11.73 29.91
N ALA A 16 23.99 12.04 29.65
CA ALA A 16 22.99 11.04 29.30
C ALA A 16 23.25 10.43 27.90
N LEU A 17 23.74 11.23 26.96
CA LEU A 17 24.11 10.79 25.63
C LEU A 17 25.35 9.89 25.66
N SER A 18 26.36 10.30 26.43
CA SER A 18 27.60 9.52 26.64
C SER A 18 27.31 8.18 27.34
N ALA A 19 26.40 8.15 28.31
CA ALA A 19 25.97 6.92 28.96
C ALA A 19 25.22 5.99 27.99
N ALA A 20 24.29 6.51 27.20
CA ALA A 20 23.58 5.74 26.17
C ALA A 20 24.54 5.20 25.10
N ALA A 21 25.54 5.98 24.69
CA ALA A 21 26.58 5.53 23.77
C ALA A 21 27.46 4.41 24.35
N ALA A 22 27.77 4.50 25.65
CA ALA A 22 28.55 3.50 26.38
C ALA A 22 27.80 2.15 26.50
N GLU A 23 26.48 2.17 26.65
CA GLU A 23 25.66 0.95 26.71
C GLU A 23 25.64 0.20 25.37
N TRP A 24 25.77 0.92 24.26
CA TRP A 24 25.66 0.35 22.92
C TRP A 24 27.01 0.12 22.21
N THR A 25 28.13 0.47 22.85
CA THR A 25 29.48 0.28 22.28
C THR A 25 29.84 -1.20 22.06
N ALA A 26 29.06 -2.11 22.63
CA ALA A 26 29.22 -3.56 22.49
C ALA A 26 28.42 -4.18 21.32
N VAL A 27 27.68 -3.40 20.53
CA VAL A 27 26.83 -3.95 19.46
C VAL A 27 27.69 -4.43 18.27
N ARG A 28 27.79 -5.75 18.12
CA ARG A 28 28.29 -6.38 16.90
C ARG A 28 27.11 -6.76 16.02
N ALA A 29 27.00 -6.16 14.84
CA ALA A 29 26.02 -6.53 13.83
C ALA A 29 26.69 -7.34 12.71
N GLY A 30 26.31 -8.60 12.55
CA GLY A 30 26.83 -9.47 11.46
C GLY A 30 28.35 -9.65 11.48
N GLY A 31 28.97 -9.70 12.66
CA GLY A 31 30.42 -9.86 12.82
C GLY A 31 31.26 -8.59 12.59
N ARG A 32 30.63 -7.44 12.33
CA ARG A 32 31.32 -6.15 12.19
C ARG A 32 31.22 -5.34 13.47
N GLU A 33 32.29 -4.62 13.79
CA GLU A 33 32.31 -3.62 14.86
C GLU A 33 31.50 -2.39 14.42
N VAL A 34 30.55 -1.97 15.26
CA VAL A 34 29.70 -0.80 15.03
C VAL A 34 30.05 0.25 16.06
N GLU A 35 30.46 1.42 15.58
CA GLU A 35 30.69 2.60 16.40
C GLU A 35 29.47 3.51 16.27
N LEU A 36 28.89 3.89 17.41
CA LEU A 36 27.73 4.77 17.45
C LEU A 36 28.19 6.20 17.71
N VAL A 37 27.80 7.09 16.81
CA VAL A 37 28.06 8.52 16.94
C VAL A 37 26.73 9.23 17.00
N PHE A 38 26.47 9.85 18.15
CA PHE A 38 25.27 10.64 18.33
C PHE A 38 25.48 12.02 17.70
N VAL A 39 24.59 12.37 16.79
CA VAL A 39 24.60 13.66 16.10
C VAL A 39 23.57 14.54 16.81
N PRO A 40 23.99 15.53 17.62
CA PRO A 40 23.06 16.41 18.31
C PRO A 40 22.28 17.24 17.28
N VAL A 41 20.97 17.25 17.40
CA VAL A 41 20.09 18.04 16.52
C VAL A 41 19.28 19.00 17.38
N THR A 42 19.25 20.27 17.00
CA THR A 42 18.38 21.28 17.61
C THR A 42 17.25 21.64 16.66
N ALA A 43 16.14 22.14 17.18
CA ALA A 43 15.01 22.59 16.35
C ALA A 43 15.38 23.74 15.38
N ALA A 44 16.49 24.45 15.65
CA ALA A 44 17.01 25.52 14.80
C ALA A 44 18.10 25.04 13.82
N ALA A 45 18.52 23.76 13.89
CA ALA A 45 19.50 23.23 12.96
C ALA A 45 18.91 23.20 11.54
N PRO A 46 19.68 23.62 10.51
CA PRO A 46 19.22 23.52 9.13
C PRO A 46 18.97 22.05 8.76
N GLU A 47 17.99 21.82 7.88
CA GLU A 47 17.78 20.49 7.33
C GLU A 47 18.96 20.13 6.40
N VAL A 48 19.73 19.11 6.79
CA VAL A 48 20.92 18.67 6.07
C VAL A 48 20.70 17.23 5.61
N SER A 49 21.04 16.93 4.35
CA SER A 49 20.88 15.58 3.81
C SER A 49 21.87 14.59 4.44
N TRP A 50 21.48 13.33 4.57
CA TRP A 50 22.33 12.27 5.14
C TRP A 50 23.72 12.13 4.51
N PRO A 51 23.91 12.31 3.19
CA PRO A 51 25.26 12.30 2.60
C PRO A 51 26.17 13.40 3.15
N VAL A 52 25.65 14.61 3.33
CA VAL A 52 26.42 15.75 3.87
C VAL A 52 26.78 15.52 5.33
N VAL A 53 25.86 14.94 6.11
CA VAL A 53 26.16 14.54 7.49
C VAL A 53 27.24 13.46 7.51
N ALA A 54 27.14 12.42 6.66
CA ALA A 54 28.14 11.36 6.61
C ALA A 54 29.54 11.90 6.23
N GLU A 55 29.61 12.79 5.25
CA GLU A 55 30.85 13.46 4.84
C GLU A 55 31.48 14.27 5.97
N ALA A 56 30.69 15.02 6.75
CA ALA A 56 31.17 15.79 7.90
C ALA A 56 31.83 14.92 8.99
N TYR A 57 31.44 13.64 9.07
CA TYR A 57 32.03 12.65 9.97
C TYR A 57 33.06 11.74 9.27
N GLY A 58 33.48 12.06 8.05
CA GLY A 58 34.46 11.27 7.29
C GLY A 58 33.96 9.86 6.93
N ALA A 59 32.64 9.67 6.83
CA ALA A 59 32.01 8.37 6.60
C ALA A 59 31.35 8.30 5.22
N THR A 60 31.38 7.11 4.62
CA THR A 60 30.54 6.79 3.45
C THR A 60 29.17 6.33 3.90
N LEU A 61 28.10 6.97 3.42
CA LEU A 61 26.74 6.60 3.76
C LEU A 61 26.39 5.21 3.19
N LEU A 62 26.16 4.24 4.07
CA LEU A 62 25.73 2.89 3.70
C LEU A 62 24.20 2.71 3.67
N GLY A 63 23.46 3.60 4.34
CA GLY A 63 21.99 3.58 4.46
C GLY A 63 21.48 4.51 5.56
N THR A 64 20.17 4.77 5.61
CA THR A 64 19.56 5.83 6.45
C THR A 64 18.47 5.35 7.41
N ARG A 65 18.31 4.04 7.62
CA ARG A 65 17.01 3.48 8.04
C ARG A 65 16.92 2.99 9.49
N VAL A 66 15.95 3.57 10.21
CA VAL A 66 15.01 2.83 11.08
C VAL A 66 14.03 2.09 10.15
N ASP A 67 14.49 1.04 9.50
CA ASP A 67 13.61 0.01 8.94
C ASP A 67 13.72 -1.18 9.88
N ALA A 68 13.22 -1.01 11.10
CA ALA A 68 12.87 -2.16 11.90
C ALA A 68 11.58 -2.72 11.30
N GLN A 69 11.69 -3.56 10.28
CA GLN A 69 10.67 -4.58 10.06
C GLN A 69 10.69 -5.42 11.33
N PRO A 70 9.65 -5.38 12.18
CA PRO A 70 9.73 -6.04 13.47
C PRO A 70 10.00 -7.52 13.23
N ALA A 71 11.10 -8.02 13.80
CA ALA A 71 11.48 -9.41 13.67
C ALA A 71 10.32 -10.27 14.20
N GLY A 72 9.74 -11.11 13.33
CA GLY A 72 8.63 -12.00 13.69
C GLY A 72 7.25 -11.61 13.17
N HIS A 73 7.09 -10.53 12.39
CA HIS A 73 5.83 -10.30 11.67
C HIS A 73 5.67 -11.29 10.51
N ARG A 74 4.53 -11.97 10.45
CA ARG A 74 4.07 -12.62 9.22
C ARG A 74 4.05 -11.55 8.13
N GLY A 75 4.65 -11.81 6.97
CA GLY A 75 4.76 -10.82 5.89
C GLY A 75 3.43 -10.13 5.62
N GLY A 76 3.47 -8.82 5.38
CA GLY A 76 2.28 -8.06 4.97
C GLY A 76 1.89 -8.38 3.53
N ALA A 77 0.66 -8.06 3.17
CA ALA A 77 0.14 -8.34 1.84
C ALA A 77 -0.84 -7.23 1.38
N VAL A 78 -0.97 -7.08 0.07
CA VAL A 78 -1.96 -6.23 -0.56
C VAL A 78 -2.89 -7.10 -1.39
N LEU A 79 -4.15 -7.19 -0.97
CA LEU A 79 -5.24 -7.75 -1.76
C LEU A 79 -5.83 -6.64 -2.61
N PHE A 80 -5.40 -6.56 -3.87
CA PHE A 80 -5.75 -5.48 -4.77
C PHE A 80 -6.88 -5.88 -5.71
N PHE A 81 -8.11 -5.48 -5.41
CA PHE A 81 -9.26 -5.79 -6.24
C PHE A 81 -9.34 -4.87 -7.46
N THR A 82 -9.74 -5.41 -8.59
CA THR A 82 -10.07 -4.70 -9.83
C THR A 82 -11.33 -5.30 -10.46
N GLY A 83 -12.05 -4.50 -11.25
CA GLY A 83 -13.30 -4.91 -11.87
C GLY A 83 -14.22 -3.73 -12.15
N LEU A 84 -15.24 -3.96 -12.97
CA LEU A 84 -16.22 -2.95 -13.35
C LEU A 84 -16.97 -2.34 -12.15
N SER A 85 -17.54 -1.15 -12.33
CA SER A 85 -18.49 -0.59 -11.36
C SER A 85 -19.66 -1.56 -11.16
N GLY A 86 -20.11 -1.79 -9.92
CA GLY A 86 -21.20 -2.76 -9.67
C GLY A 86 -20.80 -4.24 -9.74
N ALA A 87 -19.54 -4.58 -10.05
CA ALA A 87 -19.07 -5.97 -10.09
C ALA A 87 -19.14 -6.69 -8.73
N GLY A 88 -19.11 -5.96 -7.62
CA GLY A 88 -19.18 -6.52 -6.26
C GLY A 88 -17.89 -6.43 -5.45
N LYS A 89 -16.86 -5.72 -5.95
CA LYS A 89 -15.56 -5.52 -5.29
C LYS A 89 -15.69 -5.11 -3.82
N SER A 90 -16.32 -3.98 -3.52
CA SER A 90 -16.45 -3.46 -2.14
C SER A 90 -17.16 -4.46 -1.22
N THR A 91 -18.15 -5.19 -1.73
CA THR A 91 -18.90 -6.20 -0.96
C THR A 91 -18.03 -7.41 -0.62
N ILE A 92 -17.26 -7.92 -1.58
CA ILE A 92 -16.34 -9.05 -1.34
C ILE A 92 -15.16 -8.60 -0.47
N ALA A 93 -14.60 -7.42 -0.73
CA ALA A 93 -13.51 -6.84 0.05
C ALA A 93 -13.91 -6.64 1.53
N ALA A 94 -15.11 -6.12 1.81
CA ALA A 94 -15.61 -6.00 3.18
C ALA A 94 -15.69 -7.37 3.88
N ARG A 95 -16.21 -8.40 3.19
CA ARG A 95 -16.28 -9.76 3.76
C ARG A 95 -14.90 -10.38 3.99
N VAL A 96 -13.94 -10.11 3.09
CA VAL A 96 -12.54 -10.50 3.27
C VAL A 96 -11.93 -9.84 4.50
N VAL A 97 -12.20 -8.55 4.73
CA VAL A 97 -11.76 -7.82 5.92
C VAL A 97 -12.34 -8.44 7.19
N GLU A 98 -13.65 -8.71 7.23
CA GLU A 98 -14.30 -9.37 8.36
C GLU A 98 -13.62 -10.70 8.71
N LEU A 99 -13.44 -11.58 7.73
CA LEU A 99 -12.82 -12.88 7.92
C LEU A 99 -11.36 -12.78 8.40
N LEU A 100 -10.58 -11.84 7.88
CA LEU A 100 -9.19 -11.63 8.33
C LEU A 100 -9.12 -11.05 9.75
N VAL A 101 -10.07 -10.17 10.12
CA VAL A 101 -10.19 -9.64 11.49
C VAL A 101 -10.60 -10.75 12.46
N GLU A 102 -11.53 -11.63 12.08
CA GLU A 102 -11.89 -12.83 12.84
C GLU A 102 -10.67 -13.76 13.06
N GLU A 103 -9.73 -13.81 12.11
CA GLU A 103 -8.45 -14.52 12.24
C GLU A 103 -7.38 -13.75 13.07
N GLY A 104 -7.72 -12.57 13.61
CA GLY A 104 -6.82 -11.75 14.41
C GLY A 104 -5.75 -10.99 13.62
N ARG A 105 -5.96 -10.78 12.31
CA ARG A 105 -5.02 -10.04 11.44
C ARG A 105 -5.27 -8.53 11.52
N GLY A 106 -4.19 -7.75 11.46
CA GLY A 106 -4.27 -6.30 11.26
C GLY A 106 -4.58 -6.00 9.79
N VAL A 107 -5.77 -5.43 9.52
CA VAL A 107 -6.27 -5.18 8.16
C VAL A 107 -6.71 -3.73 8.01
N THR A 108 -6.49 -3.16 6.83
CA THR A 108 -7.01 -1.84 6.45
C THR A 108 -7.72 -1.95 5.10
N LEU A 109 -8.97 -1.48 5.05
CA LEU A 109 -9.74 -1.37 3.81
C LEU A 109 -9.47 -0.01 3.16
N LEU A 110 -9.11 -0.02 1.89
CA LEU A 110 -8.96 1.16 1.03
C LEU A 110 -10.00 1.06 -0.11
N ASP A 111 -11.26 1.35 0.20
CA ASP A 111 -12.35 1.35 -0.78
C ASP A 111 -12.28 2.58 -1.69
N GLY A 112 -12.53 2.37 -2.99
CA GLY A 112 -12.38 3.42 -3.99
C GLY A 112 -13.31 4.63 -3.80
N ASP A 113 -14.50 4.45 -3.21
CA ASP A 113 -15.39 5.59 -2.92
C ASP A 113 -14.92 6.38 -1.70
N GLU A 114 -14.50 5.69 -0.63
CA GLU A 114 -14.01 6.33 0.59
C GLU A 114 -12.70 7.09 0.35
N VAL A 115 -11.75 6.45 -0.34
CA VAL A 115 -10.47 7.07 -0.72
C VAL A 115 -10.69 8.34 -1.53
N ARG A 116 -11.69 8.35 -2.44
CA ARG A 116 -12.03 9.54 -3.24
C ARG A 116 -12.51 10.72 -2.42
N ASN A 117 -13.12 10.48 -1.26
CA ASN A 117 -13.57 11.55 -0.38
C ASN A 117 -12.43 12.17 0.45
N HIS A 118 -11.32 11.45 0.63
CA HIS A 118 -10.23 11.86 1.51
C HIS A 118 -8.91 12.04 0.76
N LEU A 119 -8.28 10.94 0.36
CA LEU A 119 -6.93 10.93 -0.23
C LEU A 119 -6.91 11.45 -1.68
N SER A 120 -8.02 11.26 -2.39
CA SER A 120 -8.17 11.63 -3.80
C SER A 120 -9.22 12.72 -4.01
N ALA A 121 -9.51 13.50 -2.96
CA ALA A 121 -10.40 14.65 -3.05
C ALA A 121 -9.87 15.63 -4.10
N GLY A 122 -10.77 16.12 -4.95
CA GLY A 122 -10.45 17.03 -6.05
C GLY A 122 -10.00 16.36 -7.36
N LEU A 123 -9.72 15.05 -7.37
CA LEU A 123 -9.48 14.32 -8.63
C LEU A 123 -10.78 14.08 -9.39
N GLY A 124 -10.73 14.28 -10.70
CA GLY A 124 -11.82 13.93 -11.60
C GLY A 124 -11.87 12.45 -11.96
N PHE A 125 -12.31 12.21 -13.19
CA PHE A 125 -12.44 10.86 -13.78
C PHE A 125 -11.74 10.77 -15.14
N SER A 126 -10.83 11.70 -15.43
CA SER A 126 -9.91 11.55 -16.56
C SER A 126 -9.01 10.33 -16.36
N ARG A 127 -8.37 9.85 -17.43
CA ARG A 127 -7.38 8.76 -17.33
C ARG A 127 -6.29 9.09 -16.31
N ALA A 128 -5.70 10.28 -16.39
CA ALA A 128 -4.65 10.73 -15.48
C ALA A 128 -5.13 10.81 -14.01
N ASP A 129 -6.35 11.28 -13.77
CA ASP A 129 -6.92 11.32 -12.41
C ASP A 129 -7.18 9.91 -11.86
N ARG A 130 -7.62 8.99 -12.73
CA ARG A 130 -7.84 7.58 -12.36
C ARG A 130 -6.52 6.89 -12.02
N ASP A 131 -5.49 7.12 -12.83
CA ASP A 131 -4.13 6.61 -12.60
C ASP A 131 -3.60 7.15 -11.27
N THR A 132 -3.63 8.47 -11.08
CA THR A 132 -3.19 9.11 -9.83
C THR A 132 -3.95 8.56 -8.61
N ASN A 133 -5.26 8.36 -8.72
CA ASN A 133 -6.04 7.77 -7.63
C ASN A 133 -5.59 6.34 -7.30
N VAL A 134 -5.32 5.52 -8.31
CA VAL A 134 -4.87 4.13 -8.12
C VAL A 134 -3.46 4.08 -7.55
N GLU A 135 -2.55 4.92 -8.04
CA GLU A 135 -1.19 5.05 -7.51
C GLU A 135 -1.20 5.48 -6.04
N ARG A 136 -2.04 6.46 -5.66
CA ARG A 136 -2.19 6.87 -4.25
C ARG A 136 -2.66 5.73 -3.36
N ILE A 137 -3.63 4.93 -3.82
CA ILE A 137 -4.09 3.73 -3.10
C ILE A 137 -2.94 2.73 -2.96
N GLY A 138 -2.23 2.46 -4.06
CA GLY A 138 -1.10 1.55 -4.11
C GLY A 138 0.03 1.94 -3.16
N TRP A 139 0.40 3.22 -3.13
CA TRP A 139 1.44 3.74 -2.25
C TRP A 139 1.08 3.55 -0.77
N VAL A 140 -0.16 3.86 -0.37
CA VAL A 140 -0.62 3.64 1.00
C VAL A 140 -0.65 2.14 1.34
N ALA A 141 -1.15 1.31 0.42
CA ALA A 141 -1.18 -0.13 0.58
C ALA A 141 0.23 -0.73 0.76
N ALA A 142 1.21 -0.26 -0.01
CA ALA A 142 2.60 -0.67 0.11
C ALA A 142 3.19 -0.35 1.49
N ARG A 143 2.86 0.83 2.07
CA ARG A 143 3.27 1.18 3.44
C ARG A 143 2.67 0.24 4.47
N ILE A 144 1.39 -0.08 4.34
CA ILE A 144 0.71 -1.01 5.26
C ILE A 144 1.37 -2.40 5.20
N ALA A 145 1.60 -2.93 3.99
CA ALA A 145 2.21 -4.23 3.78
C ALA A 145 3.68 -4.27 4.27
N LYS A 146 4.45 -3.21 4.02
CA LYS A 146 5.83 -3.05 4.54
C LYS A 146 5.89 -3.22 6.06
N HIS A 147 4.87 -2.75 6.78
CA HIS A 147 4.79 -2.84 8.24
C HIS A 147 4.07 -4.11 8.75
N GLY A 148 3.87 -5.12 7.91
CA GLY A 148 3.29 -6.42 8.30
C GLY A 148 1.77 -6.47 8.33
N GLY A 149 1.08 -5.39 7.92
CA GLY A 149 -0.38 -5.36 7.80
C GLY A 149 -0.89 -5.96 6.50
N ILE A 150 -2.21 -6.19 6.42
CA ILE A 150 -2.89 -6.48 5.16
C ILE A 150 -3.65 -5.24 4.68
N ALA A 151 -3.34 -4.76 3.49
CA ALA A 151 -4.18 -3.78 2.80
C ALA A 151 -5.18 -4.51 1.89
N VAL A 152 -6.46 -4.19 1.99
CA VAL A 152 -7.49 -4.66 1.07
C VAL A 152 -7.95 -3.45 0.26
N CYS A 153 -7.69 -3.43 -1.04
CA CYS A 153 -7.99 -2.29 -1.90
C CYS A 153 -9.13 -2.65 -2.85
N ALA A 154 -10.13 -1.76 -3.02
CA ALA A 154 -11.25 -2.00 -3.93
C ALA A 154 -11.50 -0.93 -5.02
N PRO A 155 -10.46 -0.39 -5.70
CA PRO A 155 -10.66 0.52 -6.82
C PRO A 155 -11.17 -0.20 -8.08
N ILE A 156 -11.59 0.57 -9.09
CA ILE A 156 -11.87 0.01 -10.42
C ILE A 156 -10.56 -0.44 -11.11
N ALA A 157 -9.51 0.39 -11.04
CA ALA A 157 -8.20 0.17 -11.67
C ALA A 157 -8.29 -0.36 -13.12
N PRO A 158 -8.85 0.45 -14.04
CA PRO A 158 -9.26 -0.03 -15.36
C PRO A 158 -8.09 -0.30 -16.32
N TYR A 159 -6.92 0.30 -16.10
CA TYR A 159 -5.78 0.18 -17.02
C TYR A 159 -4.74 -0.79 -16.46
N ALA A 160 -4.18 -1.62 -17.33
CA ALA A 160 -3.16 -2.60 -16.96
C ALA A 160 -1.87 -1.91 -16.49
N SER A 161 -1.47 -0.82 -17.15
CA SER A 161 -0.24 -0.09 -16.83
C SER A 161 -0.17 0.35 -15.36
N VAL A 162 -1.26 0.88 -14.82
CA VAL A 162 -1.27 1.36 -13.43
C VAL A 162 -1.33 0.21 -12.43
N ARG A 163 -1.98 -0.91 -12.77
CA ARG A 163 -1.95 -2.11 -11.93
C ARG A 163 -0.54 -2.67 -11.81
N GLU A 164 0.20 -2.68 -12.91
CA GLU A 164 1.60 -3.11 -12.94
C GLU A 164 2.50 -2.17 -12.12
N THR A 165 2.33 -0.85 -12.26
CA THR A 165 3.04 0.14 -11.42
C THR A 165 2.82 -0.14 -9.94
N VAL A 166 1.57 -0.35 -9.52
CA VAL A 166 1.26 -0.63 -8.10
C VAL A 166 1.83 -1.97 -7.65
N ARG A 167 1.76 -3.02 -8.47
CA ARG A 167 2.37 -4.33 -8.19
C ARG A 167 3.86 -4.16 -7.91
N GLY A 168 4.59 -3.54 -8.83
CA GLY A 168 6.03 -3.30 -8.68
C GLY A 168 6.38 -2.48 -7.44
N GLU A 169 5.60 -1.45 -7.12
CA GLU A 169 5.83 -0.64 -5.92
C GLU A 169 5.61 -1.45 -4.62
N VAL A 170 4.53 -2.23 -4.56
CA VAL A 170 4.21 -3.06 -3.39
C VAL A 170 5.30 -4.11 -3.19
N GLU A 171 5.67 -4.84 -4.24
CA GLU A 171 6.68 -5.90 -4.15
C GLU A 171 8.08 -5.35 -3.82
N ALA A 172 8.43 -4.17 -4.32
CA ALA A 172 9.68 -3.51 -3.96
C ALA A 172 9.77 -3.14 -2.46
N GLN A 173 8.63 -2.96 -1.79
CA GLN A 173 8.58 -2.51 -0.39
C GLN A 173 8.27 -3.62 0.61
N ALA A 174 7.39 -4.55 0.26
CA ALA A 174 6.91 -5.63 1.11
C ALA A 174 7.43 -7.02 0.70
N GLY A 175 8.19 -7.08 -0.40
CA GLY A 175 8.82 -8.30 -0.91
C GLY A 175 8.04 -8.98 -2.04
N PRO A 176 8.68 -9.89 -2.80
CA PRO A 176 8.04 -10.62 -3.89
C PRO A 176 6.79 -11.38 -3.42
N GLY A 177 5.71 -11.35 -4.22
CA GLY A 177 4.46 -12.04 -3.88
C GLY A 177 3.63 -11.37 -2.78
N SER A 178 4.00 -10.17 -2.32
CA SER A 178 3.20 -9.38 -1.38
C SER A 178 1.99 -8.70 -2.04
N PHE A 179 1.94 -8.66 -3.37
CA PHE A 179 0.81 -8.12 -4.13
C PHE A 179 -0.03 -9.25 -4.75
N VAL A 180 -1.34 -9.21 -4.51
CA VAL A 180 -2.30 -10.18 -5.06
C VAL A 180 -3.38 -9.41 -5.82
N LEU A 181 -3.38 -9.53 -7.14
CA LEU A 181 -4.41 -8.96 -7.99
C LEU A 181 -5.66 -9.85 -7.99
N VAL A 182 -6.76 -9.28 -7.51
CA VAL A 182 -8.07 -9.94 -7.45
C VAL A 182 -8.99 -9.35 -8.51
N HIS A 183 -9.18 -10.06 -9.61
CA HIS A 183 -10.10 -9.66 -10.67
C HIS A 183 -11.53 -10.12 -10.36
N VAL A 184 -12.44 -9.19 -10.09
CA VAL A 184 -13.88 -9.47 -9.96
C VAL A 184 -14.54 -9.41 -11.34
N ALA A 185 -14.54 -10.55 -12.02
CA ALA A 185 -14.85 -10.73 -13.45
C ALA A 185 -16.34 -10.67 -13.80
N THR A 186 -17.12 -9.88 -13.07
CA THR A 186 -18.56 -9.77 -13.37
C THR A 186 -18.78 -9.08 -14.71
N SER A 187 -19.60 -9.70 -15.56
CA SER A 187 -19.90 -9.17 -16.90
C SER A 187 -20.47 -7.75 -16.85
N LEU A 188 -20.22 -6.97 -17.91
CA LEU A 188 -20.79 -5.63 -18.05
C LEU A 188 -22.31 -5.65 -18.00
N ALA A 189 -22.94 -6.63 -18.66
CA ALA A 189 -24.40 -6.78 -18.67
C ALA A 189 -24.98 -6.99 -17.25
N ASP A 190 -24.34 -7.84 -16.44
CA ASP A 190 -24.77 -8.06 -15.06
C ASP A 190 -24.50 -6.81 -14.19
N CYS A 191 -23.41 -6.08 -14.44
CA CYS A 191 -23.13 -4.81 -13.76
C CYS A 191 -24.17 -3.72 -14.10
N GLU A 192 -24.54 -3.59 -15.39
CA GLU A 192 -25.57 -2.69 -15.88
C GLU A 192 -26.96 -3.06 -15.34
N GLN A 193 -27.28 -4.35 -15.26
CA GLN A 193 -28.54 -4.80 -14.66
C GLN A 193 -28.63 -4.44 -13.19
N ARG A 194 -27.52 -4.53 -12.44
CA ARG A 194 -27.48 -4.22 -11.00
C ARG A 194 -27.60 -2.72 -10.73
N ASP A 195 -26.98 -1.88 -11.56
CA ASP A 195 -26.83 -0.42 -11.49
C ASP A 195 -27.24 0.28 -10.17
N ARG A 196 -26.69 -0.18 -9.04
CA ARG A 196 -27.14 0.24 -7.70
C ARG A 196 -27.02 1.74 -7.44
N LYS A 197 -26.13 2.40 -8.19
CA LYS A 197 -25.83 3.83 -8.07
C LYS A 197 -26.45 4.66 -9.20
N GLY A 198 -27.19 4.04 -10.13
CA GLY A 198 -27.73 4.70 -11.32
C GLY A 198 -26.67 5.24 -12.28
N LEU A 199 -25.41 4.80 -12.15
CA LEU A 199 -24.29 5.35 -12.90
C LEU A 199 -24.27 4.85 -14.34
N TYR A 200 -24.65 3.59 -14.57
CA TYR A 200 -24.74 3.04 -15.91
C TYR A 200 -25.86 3.71 -16.71
N ALA A 201 -27.04 3.87 -16.11
CA ALA A 201 -28.16 4.57 -16.75
C ALA A 201 -27.79 6.02 -17.13
N ARG A 202 -27.09 6.74 -16.25
CA ARG A 202 -26.58 8.09 -16.52
C ARG A 202 -25.51 8.12 -17.61
N ALA A 203 -24.57 7.18 -17.60
CA ALA A 203 -23.55 7.04 -18.63
C ALA A 203 -24.18 6.75 -20.01
N ARG A 204 -25.18 5.86 -20.08
CA ARG A 204 -25.92 5.56 -21.32
C ARG A 204 -26.68 6.76 -21.88
N ARG A 205 -27.10 7.70 -21.03
CA ARG A 205 -27.69 8.99 -21.44
C ARG A 205 -26.66 10.08 -21.76
N GLY A 206 -25.37 9.80 -21.64
CA GLY A 206 -24.30 10.76 -21.93
C GLY A 206 -24.03 11.78 -20.81
N GLU A 207 -24.64 11.62 -19.63
CA GLU A 207 -24.44 12.53 -18.48
C GLU A 207 -23.09 12.33 -17.78
N ILE A 208 -22.43 11.19 -18.02
CA ILE A 208 -21.09 10.87 -17.51
C ILE A 208 -20.20 10.62 -18.73
N PRO A 209 -19.39 11.61 -19.15
CA PRO A 209 -18.65 11.55 -20.41
C PRO A 209 -17.67 10.37 -20.52
N SER A 210 -16.97 10.04 -19.42
CA SER A 210 -15.94 8.99 -19.38
C SER A 210 -16.27 7.96 -18.30
N PHE A 211 -17.08 6.97 -18.67
CA PHE A 211 -17.50 5.89 -17.77
C PHE A 211 -16.92 4.55 -18.20
N THR A 212 -16.21 3.92 -17.27
CA THR A 212 -15.51 2.65 -17.48
C THR A 212 -16.49 1.54 -17.90
N GLY A 213 -16.19 0.86 -19.01
CA GLY A 213 -17.01 -0.17 -19.63
C GLY A 213 -18.07 0.37 -20.59
N ILE A 214 -18.24 1.69 -20.72
CA ILE A 214 -19.20 2.32 -21.64
C ILE A 214 -18.47 3.20 -22.66
N SER A 215 -17.88 4.30 -22.22
CA SER A 215 -17.15 5.27 -23.06
C SER A 215 -15.65 5.30 -22.76
N ASP A 216 -15.20 4.63 -21.70
CA ASP A 216 -13.80 4.47 -21.28
C ASP A 216 -13.53 2.97 -21.09
N PRO A 217 -12.36 2.41 -21.50
CA PRO A 217 -12.15 0.97 -21.49
C PRO A 217 -11.95 0.41 -20.07
N TYR A 218 -12.20 -0.90 -19.94
CA TYR A 218 -11.70 -1.71 -18.83
C TYR A 218 -10.80 -2.78 -19.43
N GLU A 219 -9.50 -2.66 -19.20
CA GLU A 219 -8.50 -3.63 -19.66
C GLU A 219 -8.50 -4.83 -18.73
N VAL A 220 -9.18 -5.90 -19.17
CA VAL A 220 -9.34 -7.14 -18.41
C VAL A 220 -7.96 -7.69 -18.02
N PRO A 221 -7.70 -7.96 -16.73
CA PRO A 221 -6.44 -8.56 -16.28
C PRO A 221 -6.18 -9.93 -16.93
N VAL A 222 -4.95 -10.16 -17.37
CA VAL A 222 -4.47 -11.46 -17.90
C VAL A 222 -3.55 -12.19 -16.92
N ASP A 223 -3.15 -11.49 -15.86
CA ASP A 223 -2.12 -11.83 -14.88
C ASP A 223 -2.67 -11.82 -13.44
N ALA A 224 -3.99 -11.89 -13.26
CA ALA A 224 -4.59 -11.88 -11.94
C ALA A 224 -4.35 -13.20 -11.20
N GLU A 225 -3.83 -13.11 -9.97
CA GLU A 225 -3.64 -14.25 -9.07
C GLU A 225 -4.98 -14.91 -8.69
N VAL A 226 -6.04 -14.12 -8.57
CA VAL A 226 -7.38 -14.62 -8.26
C VAL A 226 -8.40 -13.98 -9.19
N THR A 227 -9.14 -14.81 -9.92
CA THR A 227 -10.31 -14.37 -10.70
C THR A 227 -11.60 -14.84 -10.04
N VAL A 228 -12.50 -13.92 -9.70
CA VAL A 228 -13.75 -14.16 -9.00
C VAL A 228 -14.94 -13.83 -9.89
N GLU A 229 -15.66 -14.87 -10.28
CA GLU A 229 -17.00 -14.74 -10.85
C GLU A 229 -18.04 -14.58 -9.75
N THR A 230 -18.98 -13.63 -9.90
CA THR A 230 -19.99 -13.36 -8.86
C THR A 230 -21.37 -13.92 -9.17
N ARG A 231 -21.62 -14.34 -10.41
CA ARG A 231 -22.92 -14.88 -10.80
C ARG A 231 -23.14 -16.25 -10.18
N GLY A 232 -24.27 -16.42 -9.49
CA GLY A 232 -24.63 -17.69 -8.85
C GLY A 232 -23.78 -18.06 -7.63
N ARG A 233 -22.98 -17.13 -7.10
CA ARG A 233 -22.09 -17.34 -5.95
C ARG A 233 -22.41 -16.36 -4.84
N SER A 234 -22.32 -16.83 -3.61
CA SER A 234 -22.45 -16.00 -2.42
C SER A 234 -21.22 -15.13 -2.20
N VAL A 235 -21.39 -14.04 -1.46
CA VAL A 235 -20.27 -13.14 -1.06
C VAL A 235 -19.22 -13.91 -0.26
N ASP A 236 -19.67 -14.83 0.60
CA ASP A 236 -18.82 -15.61 1.49
C ASP A 236 -17.98 -16.65 0.74
N GLU A 237 -18.55 -17.31 -0.29
CA GLU A 237 -17.79 -18.18 -1.20
C GLU A 237 -16.72 -17.41 -1.98
N CYS A 238 -17.08 -16.22 -2.49
CA CYS A 238 -16.15 -15.35 -3.20
C CYS A 238 -15.01 -14.87 -2.28
N ALA A 239 -15.32 -14.43 -1.07
CA ALA A 239 -14.33 -13.98 -0.09
C ALA A 239 -13.38 -15.12 0.32
N ARG A 240 -13.90 -16.32 0.58
CA ARG A 240 -13.05 -17.49 0.90
C ARG A 240 -12.14 -17.90 -0.25
N GLN A 241 -12.58 -17.77 -1.50
CA GLN A 241 -11.70 -18.00 -2.65
C GLN A 241 -10.51 -17.04 -2.65
N VAL A 242 -10.73 -15.75 -2.36
CA VAL A 242 -9.64 -14.77 -2.27
C VAL A 242 -8.67 -15.13 -1.13
N LEU A 243 -9.20 -15.48 0.04
CA LEU A 243 -8.37 -15.84 1.19
C LEU A 243 -7.58 -17.13 1.01
N ALA A 244 -8.06 -18.07 0.20
CA ALA A 244 -7.33 -19.29 -0.10
C ALA A 244 -5.97 -19.04 -0.77
N HIS A 245 -5.78 -17.89 -1.43
CA HIS A 245 -4.51 -17.51 -2.03
C HIS A 245 -3.47 -16.98 -1.02
N LEU A 246 -3.91 -16.51 0.16
CA LEU A 246 -3.02 -16.02 1.22
C LEU A 246 -2.47 -17.12 2.14
N ARG A 247 -2.88 -18.38 1.92
CA ARG A 247 -2.57 -19.54 2.76
C ARG A 247 -1.58 -20.46 2.05
#